data_AF-A0A7R9QFF4-F1
#
_entry.id   AF-A0A7R9QFF4-F1
#
_cell.length_a   1.000
_cell.length_b   1.000
_cell.length_c   1.000
_cell.angle_alpha   90.00
_cell.angle_beta   90.00
_cell.angle_gamma   90.00
#
_symmetry.space_group_name_H-M   'P 1'
#
loop_
_entity.id
_entity.type
_entity.pdbx_description
1 polymer ?
#
loop_
_entity_poly.entity_id
_entity_poly.type
_entity_poly.pdbx_seq_one_letter_code
_entity_poly.pdbx_strand_id
1 'polypeptide(L)'
;MFLGQKCHKRRVFNTRWHRLVGNQSKQIYVIIMLINITTMVITAIQVKARVPGSIYSDLRREGVLKESLLSGDNDLKYRWVSYDNWTFERTFNVDEKILSKQYVYLLANGIDTVSEVTVNGRLIGRTDNQFIRYKWDVKHVLKVGQNTVRVSIQSAPLYSMQKSKEYKEKYKYEVYPCTKTDNNECNYDFIRKMAASYSWDW
;
A
#
# COMPACT_ATOMS: atom_id res chain seq x y z
N MET A 1 4.48 36.81 -2.73
CA MET A 1 3.96 36.26 -4.01
C MET A 1 3.63 34.78 -3.80
N PHE A 2 2.87 34.13 -4.69
CA PHE A 2 2.12 32.90 -4.37
C PHE A 2 2.91 31.58 -4.38
N LEU A 3 2.43 30.67 -3.51
CA LEU A 3 2.52 29.20 -3.44
C LEU A 3 3.24 28.40 -4.55
N GLY A 4 3.96 27.36 -4.12
CA GLY A 4 4.37 26.21 -4.96
C GLY A 4 4.34 24.89 -4.18
N GLN A 5 3.23 24.15 -4.23
CA GLN A 5 3.07 22.87 -3.52
C GLN A 5 3.82 21.73 -4.25
N LYS A 6 4.68 20.99 -3.53
CA LYS A 6 5.27 19.74 -4.05
C LYS A 6 4.28 18.58 -3.90
N CYS A 7 3.56 18.28 -4.99
CA CYS A 7 2.57 17.21 -5.04
C CYS A 7 3.21 15.80 -4.93
N HIS A 8 2.65 14.95 -4.06
CA HIS A 8 3.07 13.57 -3.85
C HIS A 8 2.51 12.64 -4.95
N LYS A 9 3.41 11.94 -5.66
CA LYS A 9 3.08 11.04 -6.80
C LYS A 9 2.67 9.65 -6.31
N ARG A 10 1.98 8.86 -7.16
CA ARG A 10 1.30 7.58 -6.84
C ARG A 10 1.34 6.63 -8.07
N ARG A 11 1.53 5.30 -7.90
CA ARG A 11 1.93 4.33 -8.97
C ARG A 11 1.35 2.89 -8.85
N VAL A 12 0.92 2.22 -9.95
CA VAL A 12 -0.15 1.17 -9.98
C VAL A 12 0.24 -0.23 -10.53
N PHE A 13 -0.46 -1.30 -10.08
CA PHE A 13 -0.22 -2.74 -10.37
C PHE A 13 -1.52 -3.69 -10.36
N ASN A 14 -1.58 -4.87 -11.07
CA ASN A 14 -2.72 -5.87 -11.31
C ASN A 14 -2.43 -7.46 -11.34
N THR A 15 -3.32 -8.44 -10.92
CA THR A 15 -3.08 -9.97 -10.88
C THR A 15 -4.31 -10.97 -10.89
N ARG A 16 -4.15 -12.30 -11.19
CA ARG A 16 -5.20 -13.38 -11.38
C ARG A 16 -5.11 -14.63 -10.42
N TRP A 17 -6.22 -15.31 -10.04
CA TRP A 17 -6.30 -16.39 -9.01
C TRP A 17 -7.47 -17.45 -9.12
N HIS A 18 -7.65 -18.38 -8.13
CA HIS A 18 -8.55 -19.58 -8.08
C HIS A 18 -9.69 -19.57 -6.99
N ARG A 19 -10.36 -20.73 -6.71
CA ARG A 19 -11.73 -20.92 -6.14
C ARG A 19 -11.86 -20.98 -4.58
N LEU A 20 -13.10 -20.83 -4.07
CA LEU A 20 -13.49 -20.64 -2.65
C LEU A 20 -14.05 -21.90 -1.92
N VAL A 21 -14.12 -21.83 -0.58
CA VAL A 21 -14.92 -22.70 0.33
C VAL A 21 -15.55 -21.82 1.44
N GLY A 22 -16.73 -22.19 1.98
CA GLY A 22 -17.39 -21.47 3.09
C GLY A 22 -18.46 -22.31 3.81
N ASN A 23 -18.78 -21.98 5.06
CA ASN A 23 -19.69 -22.73 5.95
C ASN A 23 -21.00 -21.95 6.24
N GLN A 24 -22.10 -22.65 6.52
CA GLN A 24 -23.49 -22.17 6.32
C GLN A 24 -24.13 -21.42 7.49
N SER A 25 -23.64 -21.53 8.73
CA SER A 25 -24.44 -21.19 9.94
C SER A 25 -24.48 -19.70 10.35
N LYS A 26 -23.72 -18.80 9.71
CA LYS A 26 -23.81 -17.34 9.91
C LYS A 26 -23.52 -16.62 8.59
N GLN A 27 -24.47 -15.84 8.04
CA GLN A 27 -24.29 -15.11 6.76
C GLN A 27 -23.39 -13.86 6.87
N ILE A 28 -22.16 -14.03 7.34
CA ILE A 28 -21.09 -13.02 7.24
C ILE A 28 -20.32 -13.30 5.94
N TYR A 29 -20.70 -12.63 4.85
CA TYR A 29 -20.02 -12.78 3.57
C TYR A 29 -18.65 -12.06 3.57
N VAL A 30 -17.59 -12.84 3.76
CA VAL A 30 -16.19 -12.42 3.63
C VAL A 30 -15.84 -12.34 2.14
N ILE A 31 -15.98 -11.14 1.55
CA ILE A 31 -15.71 -10.90 0.13
C ILE A 31 -14.20 -10.71 -0.10
N ILE A 32 -13.49 -11.82 -0.33
CA ILE A 32 -12.10 -11.83 -0.81
C ILE A 32 -12.14 -11.93 -2.34
N MET A 33 -12.00 -10.79 -3.04
CA MET A 33 -12.01 -10.74 -4.51
C MET A 33 -10.64 -10.44 -5.10
N LEU A 34 -10.30 -11.17 -6.17
CA LEU A 34 -9.00 -11.14 -6.85
C LEU A 34 -9.14 -10.72 -8.33
N ILE A 35 -8.05 -10.29 -9.00
CA ILE A 35 -8.01 -9.01 -9.74
C ILE A 35 -8.03 -9.13 -11.31
N ASN A 36 -8.41 -8.05 -12.01
CA ASN A 36 -8.09 -7.72 -13.42
C ASN A 36 -8.50 -6.24 -13.72
N ILE A 37 -7.67 -5.45 -14.45
CA ILE A 37 -7.74 -3.96 -14.54
C ILE A 37 -7.05 -3.41 -15.81
N THR A 38 -7.43 -2.20 -16.26
CA THR A 38 -6.82 -1.45 -17.38
C THR A 38 -6.70 0.06 -17.07
N THR A 39 -5.53 0.69 -17.28
CA THR A 39 -5.29 2.17 -17.35
C THR A 39 -5.65 3.00 -16.07
N MET A 40 -5.38 4.31 -15.84
CA MET A 40 -4.47 5.39 -16.33
C MET A 40 -4.52 6.57 -15.31
N VAL A 41 -3.57 7.50 -15.11
CA VAL A 41 -2.12 7.57 -15.46
C VAL A 41 -1.31 7.65 -14.12
N ILE A 42 -0.31 8.47 -13.76
CA ILE A 42 0.46 9.65 -14.26
C ILE A 42 1.94 9.47 -13.80
N THR A 43 2.91 10.16 -14.41
CA THR A 43 4.36 10.04 -14.11
C THR A 43 4.94 8.63 -14.27
N ALA A 44 4.80 8.15 -15.51
CA ALA A 44 5.74 7.28 -16.23
C ALA A 44 5.98 5.83 -15.78
N ILE A 45 5.61 5.40 -14.56
CA ILE A 45 5.70 3.99 -14.16
C ILE A 45 4.31 3.46 -13.77
N GLN A 46 3.68 2.80 -14.75
CA GLN A 46 2.46 2.01 -14.61
C GLN A 46 2.73 0.59 -15.11
N VAL A 47 2.30 -0.41 -14.36
CA VAL A 47 2.84 -1.78 -14.42
C VAL A 47 1.78 -2.79 -13.93
N LYS A 48 2.04 -4.10 -13.94
CA LYS A 48 1.13 -5.15 -13.39
C LYS A 48 1.69 -5.74 -12.09
N ALA A 49 0.85 -6.32 -11.24
CA ALA A 49 1.10 -6.70 -9.83
C ALA A 49 1.34 -8.20 -9.65
N ARG A 50 1.74 -8.53 -8.43
CA ARG A 50 1.11 -9.62 -7.68
C ARG A 50 0.39 -8.99 -6.46
N VAL A 51 -0.88 -9.34 -6.24
CA VAL A 51 -1.60 -9.09 -4.97
C VAL A 51 -2.13 -10.45 -4.50
N PRO A 52 -1.61 -11.00 -3.38
CA PRO A 52 -0.45 -10.52 -2.61
C PRO A 52 0.85 -10.46 -3.43
N GLY A 53 1.75 -9.54 -3.06
CA GLY A 53 3.03 -9.25 -3.75
C GLY A 53 3.66 -7.95 -3.27
N SER A 54 4.65 -7.42 -3.99
CA SER A 54 5.37 -6.20 -3.59
C SER A 54 5.79 -5.34 -4.79
N ILE A 55 5.93 -4.03 -4.54
CA ILE A 55 6.39 -3.02 -5.52
C ILE A 55 7.67 -3.48 -6.23
N TYR A 56 8.70 -3.91 -5.49
CA TYR A 56 9.98 -4.34 -6.06
C TYR A 56 9.85 -5.60 -6.93
N SER A 57 9.10 -6.61 -6.45
CA SER A 57 8.82 -7.84 -7.21
C SER A 57 8.10 -7.55 -8.53
N ASP A 58 7.27 -6.52 -8.53
CA ASP A 58 6.40 -6.15 -9.63
C ASP A 58 7.11 -5.26 -10.65
N LEU A 59 7.88 -4.26 -10.20
CA LEU A 59 8.78 -3.51 -11.09
C LEU A 59 9.80 -4.42 -11.79
N ARG A 60 10.35 -5.42 -11.09
CA ARG A 60 11.32 -6.37 -11.68
C ARG A 60 10.68 -7.23 -12.76
N ARG A 61 9.49 -7.80 -12.52
CA ARG A 61 8.81 -8.65 -13.50
C ARG A 61 8.43 -7.89 -14.76
N GLU A 62 7.98 -6.65 -14.63
CA GLU A 62 7.57 -5.82 -15.77
C GLU A 62 8.76 -5.02 -16.37
N GLY A 63 10.01 -5.40 -16.06
CA GLY A 63 11.23 -4.91 -16.72
C GLY A 63 11.75 -3.55 -16.29
N VAL A 64 11.14 -2.90 -15.28
CA VAL A 64 11.55 -1.58 -14.78
C VAL A 64 12.78 -1.66 -13.87
N LEU A 65 12.87 -2.69 -13.02
CA LEU A 65 14.12 -3.07 -12.37
C LEU A 65 14.76 -4.20 -13.18
N LYS A 66 15.90 -3.93 -13.82
CA LYS A 66 16.54 -4.87 -14.74
C LYS A 66 17.24 -6.04 -14.02
N GLU A 67 17.60 -5.85 -12.76
CA GLU A 67 18.46 -6.76 -12.00
C GLU A 67 17.79 -7.19 -10.68
N SER A 68 18.43 -8.08 -9.92
CA SER A 68 17.98 -8.45 -8.58
C SER A 68 18.33 -7.35 -7.58
N LEU A 69 17.45 -7.05 -6.62
CA LEU A 69 17.72 -6.09 -5.54
C LEU A 69 18.94 -6.50 -4.70
N LEU A 70 19.16 -7.81 -4.55
CA LEU A 70 20.27 -8.43 -3.82
C LEU A 70 21.48 -8.69 -4.75
N SER A 71 21.93 -7.69 -5.51
CA SER A 71 23.08 -7.84 -6.42
C SER A 71 23.81 -6.51 -6.58
N GLY A 72 25.12 -6.50 -6.34
CA GLY A 72 25.92 -5.28 -6.38
C GLY A 72 25.36 -4.19 -5.46
N ASP A 73 25.33 -2.96 -5.96
CA ASP A 73 24.81 -1.74 -5.31
C ASP A 73 23.31 -1.50 -5.58
N ASN A 74 22.55 -2.55 -5.93
CA ASN A 74 21.15 -2.38 -6.34
C ASN A 74 20.22 -1.86 -5.22
N ASP A 75 20.62 -1.94 -3.94
CA ASP A 75 19.92 -1.30 -2.83
C ASP A 75 19.98 0.25 -2.92
N LEU A 76 21.13 0.80 -3.29
CA LEU A 76 21.36 2.23 -3.52
C LEU A 76 20.68 2.67 -4.82
N LYS A 77 20.97 1.95 -5.90
CA LYS A 77 20.48 2.21 -7.27
C LYS A 77 18.95 2.19 -7.37
N TYR A 78 18.29 1.33 -6.59
CA TYR A 78 16.83 1.20 -6.56
C TYR A 78 16.19 1.83 -5.31
N ARG A 79 16.94 2.58 -4.50
CA ARG A 79 16.46 3.30 -3.31
C ARG A 79 15.34 4.30 -3.60
N TRP A 80 15.32 4.88 -4.80
CA TRP A 80 14.24 5.77 -5.24
C TRP A 80 12.85 5.12 -5.16
N VAL A 81 12.77 3.78 -5.19
CA VAL A 81 11.51 3.02 -5.09
C VAL A 81 10.86 3.19 -3.71
N SER A 82 11.63 3.17 -2.61
CA SER A 82 11.10 3.34 -1.25
C SER A 82 10.79 4.81 -0.91
N TYR A 83 11.38 5.75 -1.65
CA TYR A 83 11.22 7.20 -1.47
C TYR A 83 10.07 7.85 -2.26
N ASP A 84 9.42 7.13 -3.18
CA ASP A 84 8.18 7.58 -3.85
C ASP A 84 6.96 6.87 -3.25
N ASN A 85 5.75 7.42 -3.45
CA ASN A 85 4.53 6.77 -3.00
C ASN A 85 3.90 5.92 -4.12
N TRP A 86 3.19 4.87 -3.73
CA TRP A 86 2.64 3.87 -4.64
C TRP A 86 1.14 3.73 -4.39
N THR A 87 0.36 3.39 -5.41
CA THR A 87 -1.09 3.20 -5.30
C THR A 87 -1.51 1.96 -6.04
N PHE A 88 -1.88 0.92 -5.31
CA PHE A 88 -2.55 -0.22 -5.91
C PHE A 88 -3.99 0.20 -6.21
N GLU A 89 -4.36 0.25 -7.47
CA GLU A 89 -5.73 0.51 -7.94
C GLU A 89 -6.34 -0.79 -8.47
N ARG A 90 -7.66 -0.91 -8.42
CA ARG A 90 -8.41 -2.00 -9.03
C ARG A 90 -9.82 -1.58 -9.45
N THR A 91 -10.29 -2.05 -10.60
CA THR A 91 -11.73 -2.15 -10.91
C THR A 91 -12.34 -3.53 -10.57
N PHE A 92 -13.62 -3.56 -10.20
CA PHE A 92 -14.40 -4.77 -9.93
C PHE A 92 -15.89 -4.53 -10.15
N ASN A 93 -16.63 -5.56 -10.55
CA ASN A 93 -18.08 -5.45 -10.72
C ASN A 93 -18.81 -5.89 -9.44
N VAL A 94 -19.93 -5.23 -9.14
CA VAL A 94 -20.85 -5.56 -8.03
C VAL A 94 -22.26 -5.67 -8.60
N ASP A 95 -23.00 -6.69 -8.18
CA ASP A 95 -24.40 -6.89 -8.56
C ASP A 95 -25.37 -6.49 -7.44
N GLU A 96 -26.66 -6.47 -7.75
CA GLU A 96 -27.73 -6.18 -6.79
C GLU A 96 -27.84 -7.25 -5.69
N LYS A 97 -27.36 -8.48 -5.93
CA LYS A 97 -27.35 -9.58 -4.96
C LYS A 97 -26.31 -9.38 -3.85
N ILE A 98 -25.24 -8.64 -4.13
CA ILE A 98 -24.30 -8.14 -3.13
C ILE A 98 -24.89 -6.93 -2.38
N LEU A 99 -25.46 -5.94 -3.07
CA LEU A 99 -25.96 -4.72 -2.41
C LEU A 99 -27.22 -4.94 -1.55
N SER A 100 -28.02 -5.96 -1.88
CA SER A 100 -29.16 -6.39 -1.05
C SER A 100 -28.76 -7.06 0.26
N LYS A 101 -27.49 -7.49 0.43
CA LYS A 101 -27.00 -7.99 1.74
C LYS A 101 -26.97 -6.86 2.77
N GLN A 102 -27.26 -7.18 4.04
CA GLN A 102 -27.32 -6.19 5.12
C GLN A 102 -26.00 -5.42 5.27
N TYR A 103 -24.87 -6.12 5.25
CA TYR A 103 -23.51 -5.58 5.33
C TYR A 103 -22.68 -6.05 4.13
N VAL A 104 -21.75 -5.21 3.67
CA VAL A 104 -20.75 -5.54 2.65
C VAL A 104 -19.40 -5.02 3.11
N TYR A 105 -18.45 -5.91 3.40
CA TYR A 105 -17.14 -5.55 3.93
C TYR A 105 -16.03 -5.72 2.89
N LEU A 106 -15.13 -4.75 2.81
CA LEU A 106 -13.79 -4.94 2.24
C LEU A 106 -12.84 -5.39 3.35
N LEU A 107 -12.03 -6.41 3.05
CA LEU A 107 -11.10 -7.03 3.98
C LEU A 107 -9.69 -7.07 3.39
N ALA A 108 -8.70 -6.66 4.18
CA ALA A 108 -7.29 -6.80 3.86
C ALA A 108 -6.60 -7.54 5.01
N ASN A 109 -5.96 -8.69 4.72
CA ASN A 109 -5.27 -9.48 5.74
C ASN A 109 -3.97 -8.85 6.26
N GLY A 110 -3.46 -7.85 5.53
CA GLY A 110 -2.34 -6.98 5.88
C GLY A 110 -2.13 -5.98 4.74
N ILE A 111 -1.61 -4.79 5.04
CA ILE A 111 -1.17 -3.78 4.06
C ILE A 111 0.16 -3.23 4.58
N ASP A 112 1.22 -3.31 3.79
CA ASP A 112 2.55 -2.77 4.11
C ASP A 112 2.71 -1.36 3.50
N THR A 113 2.71 -0.27 4.27
CA THR A 113 2.32 -0.17 5.68
C THR A 113 1.35 1.00 5.86
N VAL A 114 1.84 2.23 5.66
CA VAL A 114 1.02 3.43 5.78
C VAL A 114 0.28 3.67 4.47
N SER A 115 -1.05 3.71 4.49
CA SER A 115 -1.83 3.95 3.27
C SER A 115 -3.17 4.65 3.49
N GLU A 116 -3.71 5.24 2.43
CA GLU A 116 -5.11 5.66 2.34
C GLU A 116 -5.89 4.72 1.42
N VAL A 117 -7.01 4.18 1.91
CA VAL A 117 -7.86 3.26 1.15
C VAL A 117 -9.15 3.97 0.75
N THR A 118 -9.42 4.01 -0.56
CA THR A 118 -10.62 4.63 -1.13
C THR A 118 -11.40 3.62 -2.00
N VAL A 119 -12.73 3.77 -2.05
CA VAL A 119 -13.61 3.05 -2.98
C VAL A 119 -14.50 4.09 -3.68
N ASN A 120 -14.57 4.00 -5.01
CA ASN A 120 -15.23 4.98 -5.89
C ASN A 120 -14.79 6.43 -5.61
N GLY A 121 -13.52 6.62 -5.25
CA GLY A 121 -12.93 7.91 -4.87
C GLY A 121 -13.23 8.38 -3.45
N ARG A 122 -14.14 7.72 -2.71
CA ARG A 122 -14.46 8.03 -1.31
C ARG A 122 -13.48 7.32 -0.38
N LEU A 123 -12.88 8.04 0.57
CA LEU A 123 -12.02 7.45 1.61
C LEU A 123 -12.86 6.54 2.52
N ILE A 124 -12.45 5.27 2.65
CA ILE A 124 -13.08 4.30 3.56
C ILE A 124 -12.23 4.00 4.80
N GLY A 125 -10.94 4.36 4.77
CA GLY A 125 -10.06 4.29 5.93
C GLY A 125 -8.59 4.55 5.60
N ARG A 126 -7.75 4.44 6.63
CA ARG A 126 -6.29 4.52 6.54
C ARG A 126 -5.65 3.30 7.21
N THR A 127 -4.40 3.02 6.88
CA THR A 127 -3.56 2.00 7.50
C THR A 127 -2.23 2.61 7.93
N ASP A 128 -1.58 1.99 8.91
CA ASP A 128 -0.30 2.41 9.53
C ASP A 128 0.52 1.22 10.07
N ASN A 129 0.03 -0.01 9.94
CA ASN A 129 0.55 -1.20 10.62
C ASN A 129 0.41 -2.45 9.75
N GLN A 130 1.54 -3.04 9.33
CA GLN A 130 1.53 -4.21 8.44
C GLN A 130 1.04 -5.51 9.11
N PHE A 131 1.07 -5.56 10.45
CA PHE A 131 0.92 -6.79 11.22
C PHE A 131 -0.55 -7.10 11.58
N ILE A 132 -1.51 -6.27 11.17
CA ILE A 132 -2.92 -6.39 11.52
C ILE A 132 -3.83 -6.52 10.29
N ARG A 133 -5.00 -7.13 10.49
CA ARG A 133 -6.05 -7.21 9.47
C ARG A 133 -6.94 -5.96 9.54
N TYR A 134 -7.33 -5.45 8.38
CA TYR A 134 -8.24 -4.32 8.24
C TYR A 134 -9.60 -4.78 7.68
N LYS A 135 -10.68 -4.20 8.22
CA LYS A 135 -12.07 -4.41 7.78
C LYS A 135 -12.77 -3.06 7.69
N TRP A 136 -13.37 -2.77 6.53
CA TRP A 136 -14.16 -1.57 6.30
C TRP A 136 -15.55 -1.96 5.80
N ASP A 137 -16.62 -1.35 6.33
CA ASP A 137 -17.91 -1.40 5.66
C ASP A 137 -17.84 -0.53 4.41
N VAL A 138 -18.19 -1.10 3.26
CA VAL A 138 -18.15 -0.41 1.96
C VAL A 138 -19.52 -0.34 1.29
N LYS A 139 -20.58 -0.88 1.89
CA LYS A 139 -21.91 -0.92 1.25
C LYS A 139 -22.38 0.47 0.83
N HIS A 140 -22.13 1.47 1.67
CA HIS A 140 -22.51 2.87 1.48
C HIS A 140 -21.67 3.65 0.45
N VAL A 141 -20.65 3.03 -0.17
CA VAL A 141 -19.84 3.63 -1.25
C VAL A 141 -19.84 2.81 -2.54
N LEU A 142 -20.41 1.59 -2.54
CA LEU A 142 -20.55 0.75 -3.73
C LEU A 142 -21.76 1.16 -4.58
N LYS A 143 -21.72 0.80 -5.87
CA LYS A 143 -22.81 0.93 -6.84
C LYS A 143 -22.94 -0.35 -7.67
N VAL A 144 -24.08 -0.54 -8.33
CA VAL A 144 -24.24 -1.65 -9.30
C VAL A 144 -23.30 -1.42 -10.49
N GLY A 145 -22.75 -2.50 -11.06
CA GLY A 145 -21.78 -2.45 -12.14
C GLY A 145 -20.36 -2.19 -11.65
N GLN A 146 -19.57 -1.42 -12.40
CA GLN A 146 -18.14 -1.25 -12.15
C GLN A 146 -17.84 -0.27 -11.00
N ASN A 147 -17.04 -0.74 -10.05
CA ASN A 147 -16.52 -0.01 -8.90
C ASN A 147 -14.99 0.01 -8.95
N THR A 148 -14.36 1.01 -8.32
CA THR A 148 -12.89 1.13 -8.23
C THR A 148 -12.45 1.19 -6.78
N VAL A 149 -11.43 0.42 -6.38
CA VAL A 149 -10.72 0.55 -5.09
C VAL A 149 -9.29 1.05 -5.33
N ARG A 150 -8.77 1.91 -4.45
CA ARG A 150 -7.37 2.38 -4.46
C ARG A 150 -6.79 2.31 -3.06
N VAL A 151 -5.64 1.64 -2.91
CA VAL A 151 -4.79 1.58 -1.70
C VAL A 151 -3.55 2.41 -1.98
N SER A 152 -3.45 3.61 -1.41
CA SER A 152 -2.41 4.59 -1.69
C SER A 152 -1.36 4.60 -0.58
N ILE A 153 -0.31 3.80 -0.76
CA ILE A 153 0.79 3.55 0.17
C ILE A 153 1.79 4.71 0.14
N GLN A 154 2.12 5.25 1.30
CA GLN A 154 3.12 6.30 1.48
C GLN A 154 4.54 5.72 1.58
N SER A 155 5.54 6.47 1.14
CA SER A 155 6.96 6.16 1.36
C SER A 155 7.23 5.96 2.85
N ALA A 156 7.70 4.77 3.21
CA ALA A 156 7.96 4.43 4.61
C ALA A 156 9.08 5.31 5.22
N PRO A 157 10.27 5.48 4.60
CA PRO A 157 11.32 6.36 5.13
C PRO A 157 10.89 7.83 5.30
N LEU A 158 10.07 8.36 4.38
CA LEU A 158 9.56 9.73 4.51
C LEU A 158 8.54 9.86 5.64
N TYR A 159 7.65 8.88 5.81
CA TYR A 159 6.68 8.86 6.90
C TYR A 159 7.37 8.74 8.28
N SER A 160 8.32 7.82 8.42
CA SER A 160 9.00 7.58 9.70
C SER A 160 9.90 8.74 10.12
N MET A 161 10.64 9.33 9.18
CA MET A 161 11.37 10.59 9.40
C MET A 161 10.43 11.72 9.83
N GLN A 162 9.23 11.82 9.25
CA GLN A 162 8.25 12.84 9.64
C GLN A 162 7.70 12.59 11.06
N LYS A 163 7.44 11.33 11.42
CA LYS A 163 6.98 10.97 12.78
C LYS A 163 8.05 11.18 13.85
N SER A 164 9.31 10.91 13.54
CA SER A 164 10.46 11.23 14.39
C SER A 164 10.57 12.73 14.68
N LYS A 165 10.39 13.58 13.66
CA LYS A 165 10.33 15.05 13.82
C LYS A 165 9.17 15.49 14.71
N GLU A 166 7.95 15.04 14.43
CA GLU A 166 6.77 15.34 15.25
C GLU A 166 6.95 14.94 16.72
N TYR A 167 7.58 13.79 16.97
CA TYR A 167 7.92 13.34 18.32
C TYR A 167 8.96 14.25 18.99
N LYS A 168 10.07 14.56 18.30
CA LYS A 168 11.15 15.41 18.81
C LYS A 168 10.67 16.85 19.08
N GLU A 169 9.80 17.37 18.22
CA GLU A 169 9.15 18.67 18.41
C GLU A 169 8.22 18.68 19.63
N LYS A 170 7.46 17.59 19.86
CA LYS A 170 6.52 17.47 20.98
C LYS A 170 7.21 17.25 22.33
N TYR A 171 8.15 16.31 22.41
CA TYR A 171 8.73 15.83 23.68
C TYR A 171 10.14 16.37 23.97
N LYS A 172 10.75 17.11 23.02
CA LYS A 172 12.12 17.65 23.09
C LYS A 172 13.22 16.59 23.29
N TYR A 173 12.90 15.34 22.96
CA TYR A 173 13.78 14.17 23.04
C TYR A 173 13.77 13.42 21.70
N GLU A 174 14.89 12.81 21.32
CA GLU A 174 15.05 12.03 20.10
C GLU A 174 15.18 10.55 20.45
N VAL A 175 14.25 9.72 19.94
CA VAL A 175 14.34 8.26 20.08
C VAL A 175 15.36 7.78 19.06
N TYR A 176 16.44 7.16 19.56
CA TYR A 176 17.58 6.60 18.81
C TYR A 176 18.13 7.50 17.69
N PRO A 177 19.16 8.33 17.94
CA PRO A 177 19.65 9.29 16.95
C PRO A 177 20.11 8.60 15.66
N CYS A 178 19.80 9.22 14.51
CA CYS A 178 20.05 8.68 13.18
C CYS A 178 21.56 8.61 12.84
N THR A 179 22.24 7.58 13.34
CA THR A 179 23.60 7.19 12.94
C THR A 179 23.56 6.60 11.53
N LYS A 180 23.86 7.41 10.51
CA LYS A 180 24.00 6.95 9.12
C LYS A 180 25.31 6.20 8.90
N THR A 181 25.43 5.04 9.52
CA THR A 181 26.41 4.02 9.11
C THR A 181 25.79 3.15 8.02
N ASP A 182 26.64 2.65 7.12
CA ASP A 182 26.39 1.51 6.24
C ASP A 182 25.09 1.56 5.41
N ASN A 183 24.84 2.70 4.76
CA ASN A 183 23.73 2.89 3.82
C ASN A 183 22.32 2.65 4.42
N ASN A 184 22.14 2.62 5.73
CA ASN A 184 20.87 2.25 6.35
C ASN A 184 19.80 3.36 6.29
N GLU A 185 18.53 2.98 6.40
CA GLU A 185 17.41 3.93 6.55
C GLU A 185 17.10 4.16 8.04
N CYS A 186 16.83 5.40 8.43
CA CYS A 186 16.61 5.76 9.85
C CYS A 186 15.13 5.79 10.27
N ASN A 187 14.89 5.79 11.59
CA ASN A 187 13.57 5.95 12.24
C ASN A 187 12.61 4.76 12.08
N TYR A 188 13.11 3.54 11.87
CA TYR A 188 12.27 2.34 11.66
C TYR A 188 11.31 2.03 12.84
N ASP A 189 11.64 2.53 14.03
CA ASP A 189 10.86 2.46 15.26
C ASP A 189 9.56 3.29 15.20
N PHE A 190 9.55 4.37 14.43
CA PHE A 190 8.39 5.26 14.22
C PHE A 190 7.33 4.71 13.25
N ILE A 191 7.45 3.45 12.80
CA ILE A 191 6.50 2.82 11.89
C ILE A 191 6.24 1.35 12.29
N ARG A 192 4.98 0.90 12.22
CA ARG A 192 4.63 -0.51 12.48
C ARG A 192 4.84 -1.38 11.24
N LYS A 193 6.10 -1.42 10.79
CA LYS A 193 6.65 -2.18 9.65
C LYS A 193 7.69 -3.20 10.15
N MET A 194 8.13 -4.13 9.30
CA MET A 194 9.28 -5.01 9.58
C MET A 194 10.57 -4.18 9.78
N ALA A 195 11.20 -4.26 10.95
CA ALA A 195 12.40 -3.46 11.26
C ALA A 195 13.53 -3.66 10.23
N ALA A 196 13.92 -4.92 9.97
CA ALA A 196 14.96 -5.27 8.98
C ALA A 196 14.65 -4.82 7.53
N SER A 197 13.44 -4.33 7.21
CA SER A 197 13.18 -3.69 5.91
C SER A 197 13.71 -2.26 5.78
N TYR A 198 14.38 -1.76 6.84
CA TYR A 198 15.21 -0.56 6.85
C TYR A 198 16.72 -0.90 6.77
N SER A 199 17.05 -2.16 6.43
CA SER A 199 18.36 -2.83 6.55
C SER A 199 18.61 -3.51 7.90
N TRP A 200 19.61 -4.39 7.95
CA TRP A 200 20.06 -5.15 9.13
C TRP A 200 21.53 -5.62 8.93
N ASP A 201 22.06 -6.44 9.85
CA ASP A 201 23.39 -7.07 9.79
C ASP A 201 23.52 -8.31 8.85
N TRP A 202 22.50 -8.58 8.02
CA TRP A 202 22.42 -9.68 7.04
C TRP A 202 21.60 -9.33 5.79
#